data_AF-A0A1L9P9X3-F1
#
_entry.id   AF-A0A1L9P9X3-F1
#
_cell.length_a   1.000
_cell.length_b   1.000
_cell.length_c   1.000
_cell.angle_alpha   90.00
_cell.angle_beta   90.00
_cell.angle_gamma   90.00
#
_symmetry.space_group_name_H-M   'P 1'
#
loop_
_entity.id
_entity.type
_entity.pdbx_description
1 polymer ?
#
loop_
_entity_poly.entity_id
_entity_poly.type
_entity_poly.pdbx_seq_one_letter_code
_entity_poly.pdbx_strand_id
1 'polypeptide(L)'
;MKSSLFQRRVFATLCLPISTIAQNCITNVTDDAPNPEEKRLDVLSQADLDHLTGCTSITGQIVIGMNYTGPFTLNEVTEYTGRIRMDPVWFSHNMTSFEMLDVLNVNGSVKLYETPQVRLPSVQRIGSLFLSSSAGGELDAGALLNASSVRLEGPWSSVKLGSLRNISESLHVCSNIDCKMEGAGYATGRRRQILLDSQTFVDLPVLESATYIGINGSITNISMPRLSSIGVGETTPWGEGFDLVVRNEPLEIDLPALDTVAGSFLAMGSISSINLPNLVEARAPFFIQTDISSDIRLPSLQNARRMDIHGQINYVDVPVLSDIYSLSITSSIPYPCTDALNKLYEDFNNEHRYLTSSRELEITSCEPSIVSPSTSPVSSEGDSVNDGGKGLPQSAKVGIAIGCVIGALVILVIFFMAVRGKVGQRVLNEGGGTGGGTNRDGAIDGAIKPGGDGNAPPPPPYSREPMPEETVVSR
;
A
#
# COMPACT_ATOMS: atom_id res chain seq x y z
N MET A 1 -72.90 -47.90 -19.09
CA MET A 1 -72.09 -46.76 -19.57
C MET A 1 -70.78 -46.74 -18.81
N LYS A 2 -69.67 -46.80 -19.54
CA LYS A 2 -68.28 -46.88 -19.05
C LYS A 2 -67.81 -45.51 -18.56
N SER A 3 -67.05 -45.45 -17.47
CA SER A 3 -65.94 -44.49 -17.34
C SER A 3 -64.93 -45.01 -16.32
N SER A 4 -63.75 -45.39 -16.81
CA SER A 4 -62.60 -45.88 -16.07
C SER A 4 -61.61 -44.73 -15.86
N LEU A 5 -61.44 -44.29 -14.61
CA LEU A 5 -60.39 -43.35 -14.20
C LEU A 5 -59.10 -44.14 -13.91
N PHE A 6 -58.17 -44.05 -14.85
CA PHE A 6 -56.85 -44.68 -14.77
C PHE A 6 -55.88 -43.73 -14.06
N GLN A 7 -55.50 -44.07 -12.83
CA GLN A 7 -54.60 -43.29 -11.99
C GLN A 7 -53.14 -43.65 -12.36
N ARG A 8 -52.52 -42.87 -13.26
CA ARG A 8 -51.09 -42.98 -13.57
C ARG A 8 -50.27 -42.42 -12.41
N ARG A 9 -49.62 -43.30 -11.64
CA ARG A 9 -48.52 -42.94 -10.74
C ARG A 9 -47.29 -42.61 -11.58
N VAL A 10 -46.98 -41.32 -11.71
CA VAL A 10 -45.69 -40.85 -12.25
C VAL A 10 -44.68 -40.96 -11.11
N PHE A 11 -43.77 -41.92 -11.20
CA PHE A 11 -42.57 -41.93 -10.37
C PHE A 11 -41.63 -40.84 -10.91
N ALA A 12 -41.61 -39.70 -10.24
CA ALA A 12 -40.58 -38.69 -10.43
C ALA A 12 -39.30 -39.22 -9.78
N THR A 13 -38.43 -39.82 -10.59
CA THR A 13 -37.08 -40.19 -10.18
C THR A 13 -36.32 -38.89 -9.94
N LEU A 14 -36.23 -38.45 -8.69
CA LEU A 14 -35.29 -37.43 -8.25
C LEU A 14 -33.87 -37.99 -8.43
N CYS A 15 -33.33 -37.82 -9.63
CA CYS A 15 -31.88 -37.87 -9.83
C CYS A 15 -31.32 -36.65 -9.09
N LEU A 16 -31.00 -36.84 -7.80
CA LEU A 16 -30.13 -35.91 -7.09
C LEU A 16 -28.87 -35.73 -7.96
N PRO A 17 -28.43 -34.50 -8.24
CA PRO A 17 -27.22 -34.28 -9.01
C PRO A 17 -26.12 -35.07 -8.32
N ILE A 18 -25.51 -35.98 -9.08
CA ILE A 18 -24.38 -36.79 -8.63
C ILE A 18 -23.40 -35.77 -8.05
N SER A 19 -23.21 -35.80 -6.74
CA SER A 19 -22.30 -34.95 -6.01
C SER A 19 -20.96 -35.01 -6.74
N THR A 20 -20.58 -33.90 -7.37
CA THR A 20 -19.27 -33.72 -7.99
C THR A 20 -18.26 -33.95 -6.88
N ILE A 21 -17.56 -35.09 -6.96
CA ILE A 21 -16.51 -35.40 -6.01
C ILE A 21 -15.43 -34.36 -6.26
N ALA A 22 -15.07 -33.59 -5.23
CA ALA A 22 -14.01 -32.61 -5.33
C ALA A 22 -12.72 -33.31 -5.81
N GLN A 23 -12.29 -33.00 -7.02
CA GLN A 23 -11.11 -33.59 -7.63
C GLN A 23 -9.94 -32.63 -7.46
N ASN A 24 -8.93 -33.08 -6.71
CA ASN A 24 -7.69 -32.32 -6.52
C ASN A 24 -6.66 -32.74 -7.57
N CYS A 25 -6.09 -31.77 -8.27
CA CYS A 25 -5.14 -31.98 -9.35
C CYS A 25 -3.83 -31.25 -9.07
N ILE A 26 -2.76 -31.77 -9.68
CA ILE A 26 -1.41 -31.21 -9.57
C ILE A 26 -0.96 -30.83 -10.97
N THR A 27 -0.38 -29.64 -11.14
CA THR A 27 -0.09 -29.06 -12.46
C THR A 27 0.84 -29.93 -13.30
N ASN A 28 1.79 -30.67 -12.70
CA ASN A 28 2.61 -31.63 -13.43
C ASN A 28 3.04 -32.83 -12.56
N VAL A 29 2.66 -34.05 -12.96
CA VAL A 29 3.01 -35.27 -12.23
C VAL A 29 4.47 -35.67 -12.45
N THR A 30 5.07 -35.32 -13.60
CA THR A 30 6.42 -35.77 -13.99
C THR A 30 7.55 -34.87 -13.47
N ASP A 31 7.21 -33.72 -12.90
CA ASP A 31 8.18 -32.88 -12.19
C ASP A 31 8.54 -33.53 -10.85
N ASP A 32 9.83 -33.80 -10.64
CA ASP A 32 10.38 -34.45 -9.44
C ASP A 32 10.45 -33.51 -8.22
N ALA A 33 9.92 -32.28 -8.32
CA ALA A 33 9.85 -31.36 -7.20
C ALA A 33 9.17 -32.02 -5.97
N PRO A 34 9.83 -32.03 -4.79
CA PRO A 34 9.31 -32.70 -3.60
C PRO A 34 8.08 -32.00 -3.00
N ASN A 35 7.97 -30.68 -3.20
CA ASN A 35 6.81 -29.90 -2.79
C ASN A 35 5.80 -29.80 -3.95
N PRO A 36 4.53 -30.19 -3.77
CA PRO A 36 3.51 -30.08 -4.82
C PRO A 36 3.29 -28.64 -5.30
N GLU A 37 3.54 -27.62 -4.47
CA GLU A 37 3.46 -26.20 -4.84
C GLU A 37 4.61 -25.75 -5.75
N GLU A 38 5.67 -26.55 -5.83
CA GLU A 38 6.84 -26.29 -6.68
C GLU A 38 6.73 -26.93 -8.06
N LYS A 39 5.85 -27.93 -8.22
CA LYS A 39 5.63 -28.62 -9.50
C LYS A 39 5.18 -27.63 -10.57
N ARG A 40 5.86 -27.66 -11.71
CA ARG A 40 5.72 -26.68 -12.79
C ARG A 40 5.04 -27.29 -14.02
N LEU A 41 4.03 -26.58 -14.51
CA LEU A 41 3.42 -26.78 -15.83
C LEU A 41 3.70 -25.56 -16.71
N ASP A 42 4.43 -25.76 -17.80
CA ASP A 42 4.60 -24.76 -18.84
C ASP A 42 3.48 -24.90 -19.87
N VAL A 43 2.77 -23.81 -20.16
CA VAL A 43 1.67 -23.78 -21.13
C VAL A 43 1.99 -22.86 -22.30
N LEU A 44 1.77 -23.36 -23.51
CA LEU A 44 1.95 -22.65 -24.78
C LEU A 44 0.61 -22.49 -25.52
N SER A 45 -0.44 -23.16 -25.05
CA SER A 45 -1.80 -23.10 -25.60
C SER A 45 -2.83 -23.51 -24.55
N GLN A 46 -4.12 -23.23 -24.81
CA GLN A 46 -5.21 -23.67 -23.92
C GLN A 46 -5.28 -25.21 -23.78
N ALA A 47 -4.86 -25.96 -24.80
CA ALA A 47 -4.88 -27.42 -24.79
C ALA A 47 -3.89 -28.03 -23.78
N ASP A 48 -2.84 -27.29 -23.40
CA ASP A 48 -1.88 -27.74 -22.38
C ASP A 48 -2.51 -27.78 -20.96
N LEU A 49 -3.72 -27.26 -20.80
CA LEU A 49 -4.51 -27.34 -19.57
C LEU A 49 -5.51 -28.51 -19.59
N ASP A 50 -5.62 -29.28 -20.68
CA ASP A 50 -6.66 -30.31 -20.84
C ASP A 50 -6.60 -31.39 -19.74
N HIS A 51 -5.41 -31.72 -19.21
CA HIS A 51 -5.28 -32.67 -18.10
C HIS A 51 -5.78 -32.14 -16.75
N LEU A 52 -6.11 -30.85 -16.67
CA LEU A 52 -6.71 -30.19 -15.52
C LEU A 52 -8.25 -30.09 -15.64
N THR A 53 -8.84 -30.64 -16.69
CA THR A 53 -10.30 -30.68 -16.87
C THR A 53 -10.96 -31.54 -15.79
N GLY A 54 -12.04 -31.03 -15.19
CA GLY A 54 -12.77 -31.69 -14.10
C GLY A 54 -12.16 -31.49 -12.71
N CYS A 55 -11.06 -30.75 -12.60
CA CYS A 55 -10.42 -30.45 -11.32
C CYS A 55 -11.18 -29.32 -10.60
N THR A 56 -11.52 -29.55 -9.33
CA THR A 56 -12.13 -28.52 -8.47
C THR A 56 -11.09 -27.76 -7.67
N SER A 57 -9.92 -28.37 -7.44
CA SER A 57 -8.77 -27.80 -6.75
C SER A 57 -7.51 -28.09 -7.55
N ILE A 58 -6.62 -27.10 -7.68
CA ILE A 58 -5.33 -27.25 -8.36
C ILE A 58 -4.21 -26.81 -7.43
N THR A 59 -3.16 -27.63 -7.34
CA THR A 59 -1.92 -27.30 -6.63
C THR A 59 -0.73 -27.31 -7.59
N GLY A 60 0.07 -26.25 -7.57
CA GLY A 60 1.33 -26.16 -8.32
C GLY A 60 1.47 -24.84 -9.08
N GLN A 61 2.46 -24.77 -9.96
CA GLN A 61 2.77 -23.57 -10.75
C GLN A 61 2.35 -23.75 -12.20
N ILE A 62 1.78 -22.69 -12.76
CA ILE A 62 1.50 -22.56 -14.19
C ILE A 62 2.36 -21.41 -14.72
N VAL A 63 3.20 -21.72 -15.71
CA VAL A 63 4.04 -20.73 -16.39
C VAL A 63 3.52 -20.57 -17.81
N ILE A 64 2.99 -19.39 -18.12
CA ILE A 64 2.47 -19.05 -19.45
C ILE A 64 3.65 -18.62 -20.31
N GLY A 65 3.94 -19.38 -21.37
CA GLY A 65 5.07 -19.10 -22.26
C GLY A 65 4.81 -17.95 -23.22
N MET A 66 5.90 -17.35 -23.75
CA MET A 66 5.85 -16.23 -24.70
C MET A 66 5.03 -16.49 -25.98
N ASN A 67 4.90 -17.76 -26.37
CA ASN A 67 4.18 -18.17 -27.58
C ASN A 67 2.70 -18.51 -27.31
N TYR A 68 2.20 -18.31 -26.09
CA TYR A 68 0.79 -18.54 -25.78
C TYR A 68 -0.10 -17.65 -26.65
N THR A 69 -1.15 -18.20 -27.26
CA THR A 69 -2.06 -17.43 -28.11
C THR A 69 -3.52 -17.66 -27.69
N GLY A 70 -4.33 -16.62 -27.82
CA GLY A 70 -5.77 -16.68 -27.50
C GLY A 70 -6.07 -16.57 -26.00
N PRO A 71 -7.24 -17.03 -25.55
CA PRO A 71 -7.66 -16.92 -24.16
C PRO A 71 -6.94 -17.94 -23.28
N PHE A 72 -6.65 -17.56 -22.03
CA PHE A 72 -6.30 -18.47 -20.94
C PHE A 72 -7.53 -18.61 -20.05
N THR A 73 -8.07 -19.82 -19.95
CA THR A 73 -9.29 -20.09 -19.16
C THR A 73 -9.07 -21.26 -18.23
N LEU A 74 -9.41 -21.07 -16.95
CA LEU A 74 -9.43 -22.12 -15.95
C LEU A 74 -10.85 -22.23 -15.35
N ASN A 75 -11.64 -23.14 -15.91
CA ASN A 75 -13.04 -23.38 -15.53
C ASN A 75 -13.14 -24.48 -14.46
N GLU A 76 -14.26 -24.50 -13.72
CA GLU A 76 -14.63 -25.52 -12.72
C GLU A 76 -13.72 -25.59 -11.49
N VAL A 77 -12.56 -24.93 -11.52
CA VAL A 77 -11.66 -24.78 -10.40
C VAL A 77 -12.23 -23.76 -9.44
N THR A 78 -12.35 -24.15 -8.17
CA THR A 78 -12.82 -23.29 -7.08
C THR A 78 -11.68 -22.84 -6.17
N GLU A 79 -10.62 -23.65 -6.08
CA GLU A 79 -9.46 -23.45 -5.23
C GLU A 79 -8.18 -23.59 -6.06
N TYR A 80 -7.31 -22.58 -6.00
CA TYR A 80 -5.99 -22.64 -6.63
C TYR A 80 -4.90 -22.37 -5.60
N THR A 81 -3.95 -23.28 -5.45
CA THR A 81 -2.78 -23.13 -4.58
C THR A 81 -1.50 -23.14 -5.41
N GLY A 82 -0.74 -22.06 -5.39
CA GLY A 82 0.52 -21.93 -6.12
C GLY A 82 0.62 -20.65 -6.94
N ARG A 83 1.33 -20.71 -8.08
CA ARG A 83 1.69 -19.49 -8.84
C ARG A 83 1.33 -19.61 -10.31
N ILE A 84 0.55 -18.66 -10.81
CA ILE A 84 0.33 -18.46 -12.24
C ILE A 84 1.17 -17.26 -12.65
N ARG A 85 2.10 -17.43 -13.59
CA ARG A 85 3.00 -16.34 -13.98
C ARG A 85 3.39 -16.36 -15.45
N MET A 86 3.63 -15.16 -15.97
CA MET A 86 4.43 -14.92 -17.17
C MET A 86 5.86 -14.52 -16.79
N ASP A 87 6.80 -14.75 -17.68
CA ASP A 87 8.15 -14.20 -17.54
C ASP A 87 8.15 -12.70 -17.92
N PRO A 88 8.77 -11.79 -17.13
CA PRO A 88 8.78 -10.37 -17.43
C PRO A 88 9.50 -9.99 -18.73
N VAL A 89 10.41 -10.84 -19.22
CA VAL A 89 11.17 -10.62 -20.46
C VAL A 89 10.51 -11.37 -21.61
N TRP A 90 9.93 -12.53 -21.32
CA TRP A 90 9.36 -13.45 -22.30
C TRP A 90 7.87 -13.72 -22.04
N PHE A 91 7.07 -12.65 -21.89
CA PHE A 91 5.62 -12.77 -21.76
C PHE A 91 4.95 -12.87 -23.14
N SER A 92 3.69 -13.31 -23.16
CA SER A 92 2.93 -13.38 -24.41
C SER A 92 2.19 -12.07 -24.67
N HIS A 93 2.48 -11.46 -25.83
CA HIS A 93 1.68 -10.34 -26.38
C HIS A 93 0.41 -10.83 -27.12
N ASN A 94 0.28 -12.14 -27.34
CA ASN A 94 -0.81 -12.72 -28.13
C ASN A 94 -1.92 -13.33 -27.26
N MET A 95 -1.79 -13.25 -25.94
CA MET A 95 -2.85 -13.68 -25.03
C MET A 95 -3.97 -12.62 -25.04
N THR A 96 -5.20 -13.05 -25.36
CA THR A 96 -6.33 -12.13 -25.54
C THR A 96 -7.12 -11.90 -24.26
N SER A 97 -7.11 -12.85 -23.33
CA SER A 97 -7.76 -12.74 -22.03
C SER A 97 -7.20 -13.75 -21.05
N PHE A 98 -7.35 -13.45 -19.75
CA PHE A 98 -7.08 -14.36 -18.63
C PHE A 98 -8.34 -14.49 -17.78
N GLU A 99 -8.89 -15.69 -17.68
CA GLU A 99 -10.18 -15.96 -17.06
C GLU A 99 -10.11 -17.08 -16.02
N MET A 100 -10.52 -16.77 -14.79
CA MET A 100 -10.74 -17.73 -13.71
C MET A 100 -12.14 -17.50 -13.15
N LEU A 101 -13.15 -18.00 -13.86
CA LEU A 101 -14.55 -17.60 -13.66
C LEU A 101 -15.17 -18.20 -12.38
N ASP A 102 -14.74 -19.40 -12.01
CA ASP A 102 -15.30 -20.15 -10.88
C ASP A 102 -14.40 -20.14 -9.63
N VAL A 103 -13.18 -19.61 -9.74
CA VAL A 103 -12.20 -19.64 -8.66
C VAL A 103 -12.61 -18.67 -7.56
N LEU A 104 -12.69 -19.18 -6.34
CA LEU A 104 -13.06 -18.41 -5.15
C LEU A 104 -11.81 -17.96 -4.39
N ASN A 105 -10.82 -18.84 -4.28
CA ASN A 105 -9.62 -18.59 -3.50
C ASN A 105 -8.36 -18.93 -4.30
N VAL A 106 -7.41 -18.01 -4.28
CA VAL A 106 -6.07 -18.16 -4.87
C VAL A 106 -5.05 -18.05 -3.75
N ASN A 107 -4.65 -19.19 -3.19
CA ASN A 107 -3.58 -19.28 -2.21
C ASN A 107 -2.21 -19.25 -2.90
N GLY A 108 -1.79 -18.04 -3.28
CA GLY A 108 -0.52 -17.78 -3.93
C GLY A 108 -0.59 -16.55 -4.82
N SER A 109 0.02 -16.57 -6.00
CA SER A 109 0.16 -15.36 -6.82
C SER A 109 -0.26 -15.54 -8.27
N VAL A 110 -0.94 -14.53 -8.81
CA VAL A 110 -1.18 -14.35 -10.25
C VAL A 110 -0.33 -13.18 -10.73
N LYS A 111 0.54 -13.42 -11.71
CA LYS A 111 1.48 -12.43 -12.24
C LYS A 111 1.47 -12.38 -13.77
N LEU A 112 0.82 -11.38 -14.33
CA LEU A 112 0.57 -11.25 -15.78
C LEU A 112 1.12 -9.93 -16.31
N TYR A 113 1.56 -9.96 -17.56
CA TYR A 113 2.16 -8.81 -18.25
C TYR A 113 1.42 -8.51 -19.55
N GLU A 114 1.26 -7.22 -19.84
CA GLU A 114 0.56 -6.67 -21.02
C GLU A 114 -0.79 -7.34 -21.36
N THR A 115 -1.50 -7.84 -20.35
CA THR A 115 -2.72 -8.61 -20.55
C THR A 115 -3.91 -7.67 -20.75
N PRO A 116 -4.62 -7.73 -21.90
CA PRO A 116 -5.68 -6.78 -22.20
C PRO A 116 -6.96 -7.01 -21.39
N GLN A 117 -7.28 -8.25 -21.02
CA GLN A 117 -8.50 -8.56 -20.25
C GLN A 117 -8.20 -9.57 -19.17
N VAL A 118 -8.53 -9.24 -17.92
CA VAL A 118 -8.39 -10.11 -16.76
C VAL A 118 -9.73 -10.22 -16.05
N ARG A 119 -10.30 -11.43 -15.99
CA ARG A 119 -11.62 -11.70 -15.44
C ARG A 119 -11.51 -12.71 -14.29
N LEU A 120 -11.68 -12.18 -13.09
CA LEU A 120 -11.68 -12.88 -11.79
C LEU A 120 -12.99 -12.61 -11.03
N PRO A 121 -14.17 -12.75 -11.67
CA PRO A 121 -15.43 -12.21 -11.14
C PRO A 121 -15.88 -12.88 -9.84
N SER A 122 -15.41 -14.10 -9.57
CA SER A 122 -15.78 -14.88 -8.37
C SER A 122 -14.67 -14.93 -7.31
N VAL A 123 -13.46 -14.46 -7.62
CA VAL A 123 -12.31 -14.54 -6.71
C VAL A 123 -12.57 -13.62 -5.52
N GLN A 124 -12.65 -14.19 -4.33
CA GLN A 124 -12.88 -13.47 -3.07
C GLN A 124 -11.59 -13.23 -2.31
N ARG A 125 -10.61 -14.13 -2.46
CA ARG A 125 -9.32 -14.04 -1.76
C ARG A 125 -8.18 -14.39 -2.71
N ILE A 126 -7.14 -13.57 -2.70
CA ILE A 126 -5.90 -13.83 -3.42
C ILE A 126 -4.71 -13.50 -2.54
N GLY A 127 -3.63 -14.27 -2.62
CA GLY A 127 -2.36 -13.87 -2.00
C GLY A 127 -1.86 -12.61 -2.69
N SER A 128 -1.37 -12.74 -3.92
CA SER A 128 -0.86 -11.59 -4.66
C SER A 128 -1.38 -11.52 -6.09
N LEU A 129 -1.83 -10.33 -6.50
CA LEU A 129 -2.27 -10.04 -7.85
C LEU A 129 -1.36 -8.98 -8.47
N PHE A 130 -0.53 -9.38 -9.43
CA PHE A 130 0.40 -8.48 -10.13
C PHE A 130 0.02 -8.45 -11.61
N LEU A 131 -0.51 -7.32 -12.09
CA LEU A 131 -0.99 -7.18 -13.45
C LEU A 131 -0.36 -5.95 -14.09
N SER A 132 0.16 -6.12 -15.30
CA SER A 132 0.44 -5.02 -16.21
C SER A 132 -0.51 -5.10 -17.41
N SER A 133 -1.09 -3.97 -17.78
CA SER A 133 -2.03 -3.84 -18.89
C SER A 133 -1.34 -3.37 -20.15
N SER A 134 -1.78 -3.89 -21.30
CA SER A 134 -1.60 -3.21 -22.59
C SER A 134 -2.56 -2.03 -22.72
N ALA A 135 -2.44 -1.22 -23.78
CA ALA A 135 -3.29 -0.05 -23.99
C ALA A 135 -4.79 -0.38 -23.91
N GLY A 136 -5.46 0.15 -22.88
CA GLY A 136 -6.92 0.04 -22.71
C GLY A 136 -7.40 -1.23 -22.02
N GLY A 137 -6.55 -1.95 -21.30
CA GLY A 137 -6.96 -3.20 -20.68
C GLY A 137 -7.96 -3.05 -19.52
N GLU A 138 -8.63 -4.15 -19.22
CA GLU A 138 -9.75 -4.22 -18.27
C GLU A 138 -9.52 -5.31 -17.21
N LEU A 139 -9.76 -4.97 -15.94
CA LEU A 139 -9.74 -5.90 -14.81
C LEU A 139 -11.14 -5.99 -14.19
N ASP A 140 -11.70 -7.19 -14.15
CA ASP A 140 -12.89 -7.52 -13.39
C ASP A 140 -12.54 -8.44 -12.22
N ALA A 141 -12.36 -7.87 -11.02
CA ALA A 141 -12.18 -8.59 -9.77
C ALA A 141 -13.19 -8.08 -8.72
N GLY A 142 -14.43 -7.83 -9.15
CA GLY A 142 -15.44 -7.15 -8.36
C GLY A 142 -15.83 -7.87 -7.06
N ALA A 143 -15.63 -9.19 -6.96
CA ALA A 143 -15.88 -9.98 -5.76
C ALA A 143 -14.67 -10.06 -4.80
N LEU A 144 -13.52 -9.50 -5.18
CA LEU A 144 -12.30 -9.61 -4.38
C LEU A 144 -12.48 -8.88 -3.06
N LEU A 145 -12.44 -9.63 -1.94
CA LEU A 145 -12.62 -9.09 -0.59
C LEU A 145 -11.29 -8.78 0.08
N ASN A 146 -10.33 -9.71 -0.04
CA ASN A 146 -9.04 -9.61 0.62
C ASN A 146 -7.92 -9.98 -0.34
N ALA A 147 -6.85 -9.20 -0.29
CA ALA A 147 -5.60 -9.52 -0.97
C ALA A 147 -4.42 -9.34 0.01
N SER A 148 -3.35 -10.10 -0.16
CA SER A 148 -2.08 -9.71 0.49
C SER A 148 -1.47 -8.53 -0.25
N SER A 149 -1.26 -8.68 -1.57
CA SER A 149 -0.72 -7.64 -2.42
C SER A 149 -1.51 -7.47 -3.72
N VAL A 150 -1.76 -6.23 -4.14
CA VAL A 150 -2.36 -5.89 -5.44
C VAL A 150 -1.46 -4.87 -6.12
N ARG A 151 -0.94 -5.20 -7.30
CA ARG A 151 -0.13 -4.32 -8.13
C ARG A 151 -0.75 -4.23 -9.52
N LEU A 152 -1.17 -3.03 -9.90
CA LEU A 152 -1.73 -2.71 -11.20
C LEU A 152 -0.82 -1.70 -11.89
N GLU A 153 -0.33 -2.05 -13.07
CA GLU A 153 0.54 -1.20 -13.88
C GLU A 153 -0.01 -1.01 -15.28
N GLY A 154 0.28 0.13 -15.87
CA GLY A 154 -0.09 0.44 -17.23
C GLY A 154 -1.48 1.09 -17.39
N PRO A 155 -1.88 1.33 -18.64
CA PRO A 155 -3.06 2.11 -19.00
C PRO A 155 -4.35 1.30 -18.91
N TRP A 156 -4.82 1.03 -17.70
CA TRP A 156 -6.12 0.39 -17.47
C TRP A 156 -7.27 1.32 -17.86
N SER A 157 -8.17 0.85 -18.71
CA SER A 157 -9.42 1.55 -19.05
C SER A 157 -10.51 1.32 -17.99
N SER A 158 -10.50 0.15 -17.34
CA SER A 158 -11.46 -0.21 -16.30
C SER A 158 -10.83 -1.13 -15.26
N VAL A 159 -10.98 -0.79 -13.98
CA VAL A 159 -10.55 -1.61 -12.84
C VAL A 159 -11.73 -1.76 -11.88
N LYS A 160 -12.22 -2.99 -11.69
CA LYS A 160 -13.29 -3.29 -10.73
C LYS A 160 -12.73 -4.01 -9.51
N LEU A 161 -12.55 -3.26 -8.44
CA LEU A 161 -12.14 -3.75 -7.11
C LEU A 161 -13.15 -3.33 -6.02
N GLY A 162 -14.42 -3.18 -6.40
CA GLY A 162 -15.47 -2.56 -5.57
C GLY A 162 -15.77 -3.26 -4.24
N SER A 163 -15.34 -4.51 -4.05
CA SER A 163 -15.51 -5.26 -2.80
C SER A 163 -14.23 -5.37 -1.96
N LEU A 164 -13.10 -4.82 -2.44
CA LEU A 164 -11.79 -4.97 -1.80
C LEU A 164 -11.77 -4.20 -0.49
N ARG A 165 -11.70 -4.94 0.62
CA ARG A 165 -11.81 -4.41 1.98
C ARG A 165 -10.48 -4.30 2.68
N ASN A 166 -9.63 -5.31 2.54
CA ASN A 166 -8.37 -5.40 3.28
C ASN A 166 -7.21 -5.77 2.36
N ILE A 167 -6.08 -5.09 2.57
CA ILE A 167 -4.81 -5.38 1.90
C ILE A 167 -3.74 -5.55 2.97
N SER A 168 -3.30 -6.79 3.19
CA SER A 168 -2.42 -7.09 4.32
C SER A 168 -0.97 -6.64 4.11
N GLU A 169 -0.53 -6.46 2.86
CA GLU A 169 0.82 -6.00 2.51
C GLU A 169 0.78 -4.71 1.70
N SER A 170 0.48 -4.77 0.40
CA SER A 170 0.68 -3.62 -0.48
C SER A 170 -0.39 -3.46 -1.55
N LEU A 171 -0.89 -2.24 -1.71
CA LEU A 171 -1.62 -1.78 -2.88
C LEU A 171 -0.70 -0.90 -3.69
N HIS A 172 -0.49 -1.22 -4.96
CA HIS A 172 0.31 -0.42 -5.86
C HIS A 172 -0.45 -0.19 -7.16
N VAL A 173 -0.73 1.06 -7.50
CA VAL A 173 -1.37 1.43 -8.76
C VAL A 173 -0.49 2.40 -9.51
N CYS A 174 -0.19 2.10 -10.77
CA CYS A 174 0.53 3.01 -11.63
C CYS A 174 -0.03 3.10 -13.04
N SER A 175 -0.15 4.33 -13.55
CA SER A 175 -0.68 4.60 -14.89
C SER A 175 0.28 4.21 -16.03
N ASN A 176 1.56 3.98 -15.73
CA ASN A 176 2.58 3.57 -16.70
C ASN A 176 3.00 2.11 -16.49
N ILE A 177 3.44 1.49 -17.57
CA ILE A 177 4.17 0.21 -17.53
C ILE A 177 5.56 0.52 -16.95
N ASP A 178 6.08 -0.33 -16.07
CA ASP A 178 7.39 -0.18 -15.40
C ASP A 178 7.51 0.99 -14.43
N CYS A 179 6.47 1.25 -13.65
CA CYS A 179 6.60 2.16 -12.53
C CYS A 179 7.48 1.55 -11.44
N LYS A 180 8.75 1.91 -11.49
CA LYS A 180 9.62 1.79 -10.33
C LYS A 180 9.23 2.89 -9.37
N MET A 181 8.49 2.54 -8.33
CA MET A 181 8.56 3.32 -7.11
C MET A 181 9.96 3.10 -6.55
N GLU A 182 10.83 4.09 -6.72
CA GLU A 182 12.12 4.13 -6.03
C GLU A 182 11.80 4.21 -4.54
N GLY A 183 11.85 3.07 -3.85
CA GLY A 183 11.35 2.92 -2.48
C GLY A 183 11.90 3.99 -1.54
N ALA A 184 11.02 4.58 -0.73
CA ALA A 184 11.24 5.45 0.45
C ALA A 184 12.34 6.55 0.37
N GLY A 185 12.90 6.83 -0.81
CA GLY A 185 14.12 7.61 -0.96
C GLY A 185 14.12 8.40 -2.25
N TYR A 186 13.19 9.35 -2.33
CA TYR A 186 13.13 10.45 -3.31
C TYR A 186 13.22 10.03 -4.77
N ALA A 187 12.06 9.98 -5.43
CA ALA A 187 11.92 9.87 -6.87
C ALA A 187 12.70 11.00 -7.59
N THR A 188 13.95 10.73 -7.91
CA THR A 188 14.80 11.59 -8.74
C THR A 188 15.18 10.90 -10.06
N GLY A 189 14.70 9.65 -10.26
CA GLY A 189 14.87 8.85 -11.47
C GLY A 189 14.38 9.54 -12.75
N ARG A 190 15.34 9.97 -13.57
CA ARG A 190 15.16 10.62 -14.87
C ARG A 190 14.26 9.83 -15.82
N ARG A 191 13.15 10.49 -16.20
CA ARG A 191 12.49 10.55 -17.52
C ARG A 191 12.98 9.51 -18.56
N ARG A 192 12.30 8.37 -18.64
CA ARG A 192 11.83 7.91 -19.95
C ARG A 192 10.39 8.42 -20.08
N GLN A 193 10.25 9.55 -20.79
CA GLN A 193 8.99 9.93 -21.44
C GLN A 193 8.55 8.78 -22.36
N ILE A 194 7.29 8.78 -22.80
CA ILE A 194 6.61 7.74 -23.61
C ILE A 194 5.83 6.80 -22.67
N LEU A 195 4.62 7.12 -22.19
CA LEU A 195 3.41 7.57 -22.89
C LEU A 195 2.60 8.48 -21.94
N LEU A 196 2.38 9.74 -22.29
CA LEU A 196 1.93 10.77 -21.33
C LEU A 196 0.43 10.80 -21.02
N ASP A 197 -0.42 10.05 -21.73
CA ASP A 197 -1.85 10.38 -21.80
C ASP A 197 -2.78 9.35 -21.16
N SER A 198 -2.26 8.26 -20.59
CA SER A 198 -3.12 7.30 -19.89
C SER A 198 -3.49 7.81 -18.50
N GLN A 199 -4.72 8.29 -18.38
CA GLN A 199 -5.33 8.60 -17.11
C GLN A 199 -5.77 7.32 -16.41
N THR A 200 -5.53 7.22 -15.11
CA THR A 200 -6.01 6.13 -14.27
C THR A 200 -6.87 6.68 -13.14
N PHE A 201 -7.98 6.01 -12.84
CA PHE A 201 -8.80 6.29 -11.67
C PHE A 201 -8.64 5.15 -10.66
N VAL A 202 -8.66 5.49 -9.37
CA VAL A 202 -8.58 4.51 -8.28
C VAL A 202 -9.85 4.62 -7.45
N ASP A 203 -10.75 3.65 -7.60
CA ASP A 203 -12.01 3.59 -6.83
C ASP A 203 -12.05 2.32 -5.97
N LEU A 204 -11.98 2.51 -4.66
CA LEU A 204 -11.96 1.45 -3.64
C LEU A 204 -12.97 1.79 -2.54
N PRO A 205 -14.29 1.73 -2.84
CA PRO A 205 -15.33 2.31 -2.00
C PRO A 205 -15.49 1.64 -0.63
N VAL A 206 -14.98 0.42 -0.47
CA VAL A 206 -15.09 -0.37 0.76
C VAL A 206 -13.76 -0.74 1.39
N LEU A 207 -12.64 -0.20 0.90
CA LEU A 207 -11.33 -0.43 1.50
C LEU A 207 -11.32 0.17 2.90
N GLU A 208 -11.04 -0.65 3.91
CA GLU A 208 -11.07 -0.27 5.34
C GLU A 208 -9.66 -0.07 5.90
N SER A 209 -8.70 -0.88 5.45
CA SER A 209 -7.30 -0.83 5.91
C SER A 209 -6.32 -1.35 4.86
N ALA A 210 -5.11 -0.81 4.89
CA ALA A 210 -3.97 -1.30 4.12
C ALA A 210 -2.64 -1.04 4.84
N THR A 211 -1.68 -1.96 4.75
CA THR A 211 -0.33 -1.72 5.30
C THR A 211 0.44 -0.71 4.47
N TYR A 212 0.38 -0.82 3.14
CA TYR A 212 0.99 0.14 2.22
C TYR A 212 0.06 0.45 1.04
N ILE A 213 -0.03 1.72 0.66
CA ILE A 213 -0.71 2.19 -0.56
C ILE A 213 0.26 3.06 -1.34
N GLY A 214 0.65 2.63 -2.53
CA GLY A 214 1.45 3.39 -3.47
C GLY A 214 0.65 3.70 -4.74
N ILE A 215 0.52 4.98 -5.10
CA ILE A 215 -0.16 5.42 -6.32
C ILE A 215 0.75 6.40 -7.07
N ASN A 216 1.00 6.15 -8.36
CA ASN A 216 1.90 6.99 -9.16
C ASN A 216 1.37 7.18 -10.59
N GLY A 217 1.51 8.39 -11.13
CA GLY A 217 1.25 8.68 -12.54
C GLY A 217 0.17 9.73 -12.77
N SER A 218 -0.50 9.64 -13.91
CA SER A 218 -1.59 10.54 -14.30
C SER A 218 -2.90 10.06 -13.66
N ILE A 219 -3.18 10.51 -12.44
CA ILE A 219 -4.33 10.07 -11.66
C ILE A 219 -5.40 11.17 -11.69
N THR A 220 -6.62 10.84 -12.14
CA THR A 220 -7.71 11.81 -12.22
C THR A 220 -8.61 11.79 -11.00
N ASN A 221 -8.70 10.66 -10.30
CA ASN A 221 -9.54 10.52 -9.12
C ASN A 221 -9.02 9.39 -8.21
N ILE A 222 -9.11 9.60 -6.90
CA ILE A 222 -8.88 8.60 -5.87
C ILE A 222 -10.07 8.63 -4.92
N SER A 223 -10.76 7.50 -4.77
CA SER A 223 -11.87 7.36 -3.82
C SER A 223 -11.66 6.17 -2.90
N MET A 224 -11.49 6.46 -1.60
CA MET A 224 -11.40 5.44 -0.55
C MET A 224 -12.17 5.90 0.71
N PRO A 225 -13.49 6.13 0.60
CA PRO A 225 -14.29 6.81 1.64
C PRO A 225 -14.37 6.06 2.96
N ARG A 226 -14.01 4.77 3.00
CA ARG A 226 -14.04 3.92 4.21
C ARG A 226 -12.66 3.59 4.74
N LEU A 227 -11.59 4.10 4.12
CA LEU A 227 -10.22 3.84 4.53
C LEU A 227 -9.98 4.52 5.87
N SER A 228 -9.85 3.72 6.92
CA SER A 228 -9.73 4.21 8.30
C SER A 228 -8.30 4.24 8.80
N SER A 229 -7.47 3.32 8.31
CA SER A 229 -6.09 3.17 8.79
C SER A 229 -5.12 2.76 7.68
N ILE A 230 -3.91 3.31 7.76
CA ILE A 230 -2.80 3.01 6.85
C ILE A 230 -1.52 2.75 7.65
N GLY A 231 -0.70 1.79 7.21
CA GLY A 231 0.57 1.46 7.88
C GLY A 231 0.40 0.61 9.14
N VAL A 232 -0.77 -0.01 9.32
CA VAL A 232 -1.04 -0.91 10.44
C VAL A 232 -0.73 -2.33 10.00
N GLY A 233 0.41 -2.87 10.40
CA GLY A 233 0.82 -4.23 10.03
C GLY A 233 2.30 -4.48 10.22
N GLU A 234 2.78 -5.60 9.67
CA GLU A 234 4.21 -5.87 9.55
C GLU A 234 4.79 -5.04 8.40
N THR A 235 5.95 -4.42 8.61
CA THR A 235 6.63 -3.65 7.58
C THR A 235 6.87 -4.53 6.34
N THR A 236 6.44 -4.06 5.18
CA THR A 236 6.59 -4.80 3.92
C THR A 236 7.92 -4.47 3.24
N PRO A 237 8.36 -5.24 2.24
CA PRO A 237 9.50 -4.86 1.41
C PRO A 237 9.35 -3.50 0.70
N TRP A 238 8.12 -3.02 0.54
CA TRP A 238 7.79 -1.73 -0.06
C TRP A 238 7.70 -0.59 0.98
N GLY A 239 7.79 -0.93 2.26
CA GLY A 239 7.55 -0.01 3.37
C GLY A 239 6.14 -0.17 3.96
N GLU A 240 5.71 0.88 4.66
CA GLU A 240 4.41 1.01 5.32
C GLU A 240 3.98 2.47 5.18
N GLY A 241 2.70 2.71 4.89
CA GLY A 241 2.22 4.07 4.70
C GLY A 241 1.47 4.31 3.39
N PHE A 242 1.44 5.58 2.99
CA PHE A 242 0.72 6.10 1.84
C PHE A 242 1.67 6.92 0.99
N ASP A 243 1.96 6.46 -0.23
CA ASP A 243 2.83 7.14 -1.18
C ASP A 243 2.02 7.51 -2.42
N LEU A 244 1.87 8.80 -2.68
CA LEU A 244 1.14 9.33 -3.82
C LEU A 244 2.01 10.30 -4.61
N VAL A 245 2.18 10.01 -5.91
CA VAL A 245 2.89 10.88 -6.85
C VAL A 245 1.99 11.16 -8.06
N VAL A 246 1.39 12.35 -8.08
CA VAL A 246 0.47 12.81 -9.12
C VAL A 246 1.23 13.56 -10.20
N ARG A 247 0.83 13.39 -11.46
CA ARG A 247 1.37 14.13 -12.60
C ARG A 247 0.25 14.72 -13.45
N ASN A 248 0.55 15.85 -14.08
CA ASN A 248 -0.24 16.54 -15.12
C ASN A 248 -1.50 17.26 -14.62
N GLU A 249 -2.47 16.54 -14.06
CA GLU A 249 -3.77 17.11 -13.68
C GLU A 249 -3.83 17.39 -12.16
N PRO A 250 -4.47 18.50 -11.73
CA PRO A 250 -4.76 18.75 -10.33
C PRO A 250 -5.62 17.63 -9.73
N LEU A 251 -5.15 17.06 -8.61
CA LEU A 251 -5.87 16.05 -7.85
C LEU A 251 -6.28 16.58 -6.48
N GLU A 252 -7.54 16.35 -6.12
CA GLU A 252 -8.06 16.55 -4.77
C GLU A 252 -7.98 15.23 -4.01
N ILE A 253 -7.40 15.26 -2.81
CA ILE A 253 -7.30 14.09 -1.93
C ILE A 253 -8.31 14.27 -0.81
N ASP A 254 -9.34 13.42 -0.79
CA ASP A 254 -10.33 13.39 0.28
C ASP A 254 -10.43 11.96 0.85
N LEU A 255 -9.96 11.77 2.08
CA LEU A 255 -10.03 10.48 2.79
C LEU A 255 -10.80 10.68 4.09
N PRO A 256 -12.14 10.78 4.02
CA PRO A 256 -12.96 11.26 5.13
C PRO A 256 -12.96 10.32 6.33
N ALA A 257 -12.73 9.02 6.15
CA ALA A 257 -12.69 8.06 7.24
C ALA A 257 -11.30 7.86 7.86
N LEU A 258 -10.23 8.40 7.24
CA LEU A 258 -8.86 8.11 7.66
C LEU A 258 -8.58 8.77 9.00
N ASP A 259 -8.37 7.95 10.04
CA ASP A 259 -8.11 8.42 11.40
C ASP A 259 -6.66 8.22 11.87
N THR A 260 -5.99 7.21 11.30
CA THR A 260 -4.67 6.78 11.75
C THR A 260 -3.74 6.54 10.56
N VAL A 261 -2.59 7.20 10.58
CA VAL A 261 -1.47 6.92 9.69
C VAL A 261 -0.27 6.51 10.52
N ALA A 262 -0.03 5.19 10.59
CA ALA A 262 1.06 4.61 11.35
C ALA A 262 2.39 4.63 10.57
N GLY A 263 2.33 4.45 9.24
CA GLY A 263 3.47 4.53 8.32
C GLY A 263 3.67 5.93 7.72
N SER A 264 4.62 6.09 6.80
CA SER A 264 4.85 7.41 6.17
C SER A 264 3.65 7.89 5.37
N PHE A 265 3.37 9.18 5.38
CA PHE A 265 2.44 9.79 4.43
C PHE A 265 3.25 10.66 3.48
N LEU A 266 3.24 10.33 2.19
CA LEU A 266 3.96 11.03 1.14
C LEU A 266 2.95 11.42 0.06
N ALA A 267 2.79 12.72 -0.19
CA ALA A 267 1.94 13.22 -1.26
C ALA A 267 2.71 14.26 -2.09
N MET A 268 2.95 13.97 -3.36
CA MET A 268 3.77 14.78 -4.25
C MET A 268 3.09 15.08 -5.59
N GLY A 269 3.37 16.26 -6.15
CA GLY A 269 2.98 16.64 -7.51
C GLY A 269 1.80 17.62 -7.56
N SER A 270 0.96 17.46 -8.58
CA SER A 270 -0.17 18.37 -8.86
C SER A 270 -1.37 18.10 -7.96
N ILE A 271 -1.24 18.47 -6.68
CA ILE A 271 -2.28 18.26 -5.65
C ILE A 271 -2.91 19.61 -5.29
N SER A 272 -4.17 19.80 -5.63
CA SER A 272 -4.91 21.05 -5.37
C SER A 272 -5.48 21.11 -3.96
N SER A 273 -5.81 19.97 -3.36
CA SER A 273 -6.26 19.93 -1.98
C SER A 273 -5.98 18.59 -1.29
N ILE A 274 -5.80 18.65 0.03
CA ILE A 274 -5.69 17.50 0.92
C ILE A 274 -6.66 17.71 2.07
N ASN A 275 -7.68 16.86 2.18
CA ASN A 275 -8.69 16.91 3.22
C ASN A 275 -8.74 15.57 3.97
N LEU A 276 -8.23 15.56 5.20
CA LEU A 276 -8.22 14.39 6.09
C LEU A 276 -8.95 14.76 7.39
N PRO A 277 -10.29 14.94 7.35
CA PRO A 277 -11.04 15.57 8.43
C PRO A 277 -11.02 14.77 9.74
N ASN A 278 -10.85 13.45 9.66
CA ASN A 278 -10.85 12.57 10.81
C ASN A 278 -9.44 12.11 11.23
N LEU A 279 -8.38 12.54 10.55
CA LEU A 279 -7.02 12.12 10.88
C LEU A 279 -6.65 12.66 12.26
N VAL A 280 -6.47 11.77 13.24
CA VAL A 280 -6.14 12.12 14.63
C VAL A 280 -4.63 11.98 14.88
N GLU A 281 -4.01 10.95 14.29
CA GLU A 281 -2.65 10.55 14.61
C GLU A 281 -1.82 10.22 13.36
N ALA A 282 -0.65 10.86 13.25
CA ALA A 282 0.39 10.58 12.27
C ALA A 282 1.72 10.22 12.97
N ARG A 283 2.01 8.91 13.09
CA ARG A 283 3.17 8.41 13.90
C ARG A 283 4.51 8.46 13.18
N ALA A 284 4.47 8.52 11.86
CA ALA A 284 5.63 8.54 10.97
C ALA A 284 5.68 9.85 10.19
N PRO A 285 6.74 10.09 9.38
CA PRO A 285 6.88 11.33 8.63
C PRO A 285 5.69 11.59 7.70
N PHE A 286 5.18 12.82 7.76
CA PHE A 286 4.09 13.33 6.95
C PHE A 286 4.66 14.38 5.99
N PHE A 287 4.87 14.00 4.74
CA PHE A 287 5.52 14.81 3.72
C PHE A 287 4.55 15.17 2.60
N ILE A 288 4.41 16.46 2.34
CA ILE A 288 3.61 17.00 1.24
C ILE A 288 4.52 17.89 0.39
N GLN A 289 4.52 17.68 -0.92
CA GLN A 289 5.19 18.56 -1.87
C GLN A 289 4.30 18.83 -3.08
N THR A 290 3.76 20.06 -3.19
CA THR A 290 2.87 20.42 -4.29
C THR A 290 3.55 21.33 -5.32
N ASP A 291 3.26 21.14 -6.60
CA ASP A 291 3.74 22.02 -7.68
C ASP A 291 2.72 23.10 -8.08
N ILE A 292 1.48 23.00 -7.58
CA ILE A 292 0.38 23.95 -7.74
C ILE A 292 -0.14 24.43 -6.37
N SER A 293 -0.92 25.51 -6.39
CA SER A 293 -1.59 26.06 -5.21
C SER A 293 -2.45 24.99 -4.51
N SER A 294 -2.15 24.72 -3.24
CA SER A 294 -2.79 23.65 -2.48
C SER A 294 -3.39 24.11 -1.15
N ASP A 295 -4.57 23.57 -0.84
CA ASP A 295 -5.25 23.70 0.45
C ASP A 295 -5.09 22.41 1.26
N ILE A 296 -4.49 22.50 2.46
CA ILE A 296 -4.26 21.36 3.34
C ILE A 296 -5.14 21.50 4.59
N ARG A 297 -6.06 20.56 4.82
CA ARG A 297 -7.05 20.59 5.90
C ARG A 297 -6.99 19.32 6.74
N LEU A 298 -6.51 19.47 7.97
CA LEU A 298 -6.30 18.39 8.95
C LEU A 298 -6.95 18.78 10.30
N PRO A 299 -8.27 19.07 10.33
CA PRO A 299 -8.94 19.71 11.47
C PRO A 299 -8.91 18.88 12.76
N SER A 300 -8.75 17.57 12.68
CA SER A 300 -8.74 16.65 13.84
C SER A 300 -7.34 16.18 14.26
N LEU A 301 -6.29 16.60 13.53
CA LEU A 301 -4.94 16.10 13.75
C LEU A 301 -4.39 16.64 15.07
N GLN A 302 -4.22 15.76 16.05
CA GLN A 302 -3.75 16.11 17.39
C GLN A 302 -2.27 15.83 17.58
N ASN A 303 -1.80 14.71 17.02
CA ASN A 303 -0.45 14.20 17.21
C ASN A 303 0.21 13.92 15.86
N ALA A 304 1.38 14.51 15.63
CA ALA A 304 2.18 14.23 14.45
C ALA A 304 3.66 14.14 14.82
N ARG A 305 4.38 13.12 14.37
CA ARG A 305 5.81 13.04 14.67
C ARG A 305 6.60 14.11 13.90
N ARG A 306 6.45 14.14 12.59
CA ARG A 306 7.16 15.06 11.72
C ARG A 306 6.25 15.44 10.56
N MET A 307 6.15 16.73 10.27
CA MET A 307 5.37 17.24 9.16
C MET A 307 6.24 18.17 8.32
N ASP A 308 6.41 17.85 7.04
CA ASP A 308 7.18 18.61 6.08
C ASP A 308 6.25 18.96 4.91
N ILE A 309 5.93 20.24 4.76
CA ILE A 309 5.02 20.76 3.74
C ILE A 309 5.80 21.74 2.87
N HIS A 310 5.91 21.44 1.58
CA HIS A 310 6.65 22.26 0.62
C HIS A 310 5.80 22.54 -0.63
N GLY A 311 6.04 23.69 -1.28
CA GLY A 311 5.46 23.97 -2.60
C GLY A 311 4.67 25.26 -2.66
N GLN A 312 3.65 25.30 -3.51
CA GLN A 312 2.72 26.43 -3.58
C GLN A 312 1.57 26.18 -2.59
N ILE A 313 1.73 26.64 -1.35
CA ILE A 313 0.75 26.41 -0.27
C ILE A 313 -0.11 27.64 -0.12
N ASN A 314 -1.43 27.47 -0.26
CA ASN A 314 -2.42 28.55 -0.10
C ASN A 314 -2.99 28.58 1.32
N TYR A 315 -3.22 27.42 1.91
CA TYR A 315 -3.85 27.30 3.22
C TYR A 315 -3.43 26.02 3.95
N VAL A 316 -3.19 26.11 5.26
CA VAL A 316 -2.91 24.97 6.14
C VAL A 316 -3.75 25.08 7.41
N ASP A 317 -4.60 24.09 7.65
CA ASP A 317 -5.51 24.03 8.79
C ASP A 317 -5.20 22.86 9.71
N VAL A 318 -4.70 23.17 10.91
CA VAL A 318 -4.30 22.21 11.96
C VAL A 318 -4.71 22.75 13.34
N PRO A 319 -6.00 23.02 13.58
CA PRO A 319 -6.46 23.84 14.70
C PRO A 319 -6.27 23.18 16.07
N VAL A 320 -6.18 21.85 16.10
CA VAL A 320 -6.05 21.03 17.33
C VAL A 320 -4.69 20.35 17.46
N LEU A 321 -3.77 20.59 16.53
CA LEU A 321 -2.42 20.03 16.60
C LEU A 321 -1.73 20.58 17.83
N SER A 322 -1.31 19.69 18.73
CA SER A 322 -0.76 20.07 20.04
C SER A 322 0.53 19.32 20.38
N ASP A 323 0.71 18.11 19.84
CA ASP A 323 1.96 17.36 19.97
C ASP A 323 2.60 17.15 18.60
N ILE A 324 3.70 17.87 18.37
CA ILE A 324 4.52 17.70 17.18
C ILE A 324 6.00 17.81 17.53
N TYR A 325 6.82 16.92 16.96
CA TYR A 325 8.26 16.94 17.20
C TYR A 325 9.01 17.81 16.19
N SER A 326 8.58 17.82 14.93
CA SER A 326 9.18 18.62 13.86
C SER A 326 8.10 19.11 12.90
N LEU A 327 8.11 20.41 12.59
CA LEU A 327 7.21 21.01 11.61
C LEU A 327 8.01 21.91 10.67
N SER A 328 7.97 21.62 9.38
CA SER A 328 8.53 22.47 8.33
C SER A 328 7.44 22.82 7.35
N ILE A 329 7.17 24.12 7.17
CA ILE A 329 6.25 24.62 6.14
C ILE A 329 7.00 25.65 5.31
N THR A 330 7.28 25.31 4.05
CA THR A 330 7.95 26.18 3.10
C THR A 330 7.04 26.40 1.89
N SER A 331 6.45 27.60 1.82
CA SER A 331 5.66 28.00 0.65
C SER A 331 6.43 28.92 -0.28
N SER A 332 6.29 28.70 -1.59
CA SER A 332 6.78 29.60 -2.64
C SER A 332 5.82 30.76 -2.92
N ILE A 333 4.64 30.77 -2.30
CA ILE A 333 3.68 31.89 -2.33
C ILE A 333 3.38 32.35 -0.89
N PRO A 334 3.07 33.64 -0.67
CA PRO A 334 2.60 34.09 0.64
C PRO A 334 1.30 33.38 1.01
N TYR A 335 1.16 32.97 2.28
CA TYR A 335 -0.06 32.36 2.80
C TYR A 335 -0.37 32.90 4.21
N PRO A 336 -1.66 32.96 4.59
CA PRO A 336 -2.06 33.45 5.89
C PRO A 336 -1.67 32.44 6.98
N CYS A 337 -0.97 32.91 8.01
CA CYS A 337 -0.76 32.10 9.21
C CYS A 337 -2.07 31.99 9.99
N THR A 338 -2.52 30.77 10.24
CA THR A 338 -3.65 30.51 11.14
C THR A 338 -3.23 30.73 12.60
N ASP A 339 -4.19 31.06 13.46
CA ASP A 339 -3.93 31.25 14.90
C ASP A 339 -3.30 30.01 15.54
N ALA A 340 -3.66 28.82 15.06
CA ALA A 340 -3.11 27.55 15.53
C ALA A 340 -1.61 27.40 15.18
N LEU A 341 -1.22 27.76 13.94
CA LEU A 341 0.19 27.74 13.54
C LEU A 341 1.01 28.78 14.31
N ASN A 342 0.46 29.98 14.53
CA ASN A 342 1.10 31.01 15.34
C ASN A 342 1.32 30.52 16.78
N LYS A 343 0.30 29.91 17.37
CA LYS A 343 0.39 29.36 18.73
C LYS A 343 1.44 28.25 18.81
N LEU A 344 1.45 27.31 17.87
CA LEU A 344 2.49 26.27 17.80
C LEU A 344 3.88 26.89 17.75
N TYR A 345 4.07 27.90 16.90
CA TYR A 345 5.34 28.61 16.77
C TYR A 345 5.79 29.28 18.08
N GLU A 346 4.87 29.92 18.80
CA GLU A 346 5.16 30.51 20.12
C GLU A 346 5.52 29.45 21.17
N ASP A 347 4.76 28.34 21.21
CA ASP A 347 4.97 27.23 22.16
C ASP A 347 6.36 26.60 21.97
N PHE A 348 6.78 26.34 20.73
CA PHE A 348 8.13 25.82 20.41
C PHE A 348 9.25 26.76 20.87
N ASN A 349 9.14 28.06 20.58
CA ASN A 349 10.15 29.04 20.95
C ASN A 349 10.29 29.21 22.48
N ASN A 350 9.20 28.99 23.22
CA ASN A 350 9.20 29.04 24.68
C ASN A 350 9.85 27.79 25.28
N GLU A 351 9.65 26.60 24.69
CA GLU A 351 10.17 25.33 25.20
C GLU A 351 11.69 25.17 24.97
N HIS A 352 12.22 25.65 23.84
CA HIS A 352 13.67 25.64 23.55
C HIS A 352 14.51 26.43 24.56
N ARG A 353 13.91 27.30 25.37
CA ARG A 353 14.65 27.97 26.46
C ARG A 353 15.04 27.03 27.60
N TYR A 354 14.45 25.84 27.68
CA TYR A 354 14.63 24.94 28.83
C TYR A 354 15.18 23.54 28.50
N LEU A 355 15.14 23.11 27.23
CA LEU A 355 15.59 21.77 26.82
C LEU A 355 16.64 21.86 25.70
N THR A 356 17.82 21.25 25.92
CA THR A 356 18.90 21.08 24.93
C THR A 356 18.58 20.04 23.84
N SER A 357 17.30 19.67 23.65
CA SER A 357 16.87 18.68 22.66
C SER A 357 16.41 19.39 21.40
N SER A 358 17.01 19.03 20.26
CA SER A 358 16.83 19.62 18.94
C SER A 358 15.46 19.28 18.32
N ARG A 359 14.40 19.95 18.79
CA ARG A 359 13.15 20.09 18.01
C ARG A 359 13.43 21.12 16.89
N GLU A 360 13.04 20.80 15.65
CA GLU A 360 13.24 21.68 14.48
C GLU A 360 11.88 22.22 14.02
N LEU A 361 11.76 23.55 14.01
CA LEU A 361 10.60 24.26 13.50
C LEU A 361 11.06 25.27 12.46
N GLU A 362 10.58 25.13 11.23
CA GLU A 362 10.89 26.05 10.13
C GLU A 362 9.59 26.44 9.43
N ILE A 363 9.10 27.65 9.68
CA ILE A 363 7.94 28.22 8.99
C ILE A 363 8.43 29.40 8.17
N THR A 364 8.46 29.24 6.85
CA THR A 364 8.92 30.27 5.91
C THR A 364 7.74 30.81 5.10
N SER A 365 7.72 32.12 4.86
CA SER A 365 6.72 32.84 4.03
C SER A 365 5.33 33.05 4.62
N CYS A 366 5.23 32.99 5.94
CA CYS A 366 3.98 33.16 6.65
C CYS A 366 3.78 34.67 6.94
N GLU A 367 2.82 35.33 6.28
CA GLU A 367 2.53 36.74 6.55
C GLU A 367 1.61 36.83 7.79
N PRO A 368 2.01 37.55 8.86
CA PRO A 368 1.10 37.78 9.97
C PRO A 368 -0.11 38.52 9.41
N SER A 369 -1.31 37.98 9.64
CA SER A 369 -2.55 38.65 9.27
C SER A 369 -2.60 39.98 10.02
N ILE A 370 -2.20 41.08 9.38
CA ILE A 370 -2.37 42.43 9.91
C ILE A 370 -3.85 42.73 9.77
N VAL A 371 -4.66 42.15 10.65
CA VAL A 371 -6.04 42.57 10.85
C VAL A 371 -5.95 43.97 11.42
N SER A 372 -5.96 44.96 10.52
CA SER A 372 -6.14 46.36 10.91
C SER A 372 -7.46 46.40 11.68
N PRO A 373 -7.46 46.80 12.97
CA PRO A 373 -8.67 46.84 13.76
C PRO A 373 -9.64 47.79 13.07
N SER A 374 -10.66 47.23 12.41
CA SER A 374 -11.82 47.98 11.99
C SER A 374 -12.49 48.48 13.27
N THR A 375 -12.34 49.78 13.50
CA THR A 375 -12.95 50.55 14.57
C THR A 375 -14.41 50.16 14.74
N SER A 376 -14.72 49.46 15.82
CA SER A 376 -16.09 49.12 16.22
C SER A 376 -16.82 50.38 16.72
N PRO A 377 -18.15 50.50 16.51
CA PRO A 377 -18.95 51.46 17.25
C PRO A 377 -19.27 50.90 18.65
N VAL A 378 -18.94 51.73 19.63
CA VAL A 378 -19.40 51.83 21.02
C VAL A 378 -20.65 51.00 21.40
N SER A 379 -20.55 50.25 22.50
CA SER A 379 -21.70 49.93 23.36
C SER A 379 -21.28 49.82 24.83
N SER A 380 -21.74 50.82 25.59
CA SER A 380 -22.18 50.87 27.00
C SER A 380 -21.76 49.80 28.02
N GLU A 381 -21.21 50.33 29.11
CA GLU A 381 -20.99 49.80 30.45
C GLU A 381 -22.16 49.02 31.07
N GLY A 382 -21.79 48.04 31.90
CA GLY A 382 -22.66 47.37 32.87
C GLY A 382 -21.82 46.58 33.87
N ASP A 383 -21.44 47.23 34.96
CA ASP A 383 -20.77 46.65 36.13
C ASP A 383 -21.56 45.51 36.78
N SER A 384 -20.88 44.45 37.22
CA SER A 384 -21.13 43.88 38.56
C SER A 384 -19.99 42.95 39.01
N VAL A 385 -19.42 43.33 40.14
CA VAL A 385 -18.46 42.58 40.97
C VAL A 385 -19.20 41.46 41.70
N ASN A 386 -18.63 40.25 41.73
CA ASN A 386 -18.60 39.46 42.96
C ASN A 386 -17.51 38.37 42.92
N ASP A 387 -16.65 38.48 43.92
CA ASP A 387 -15.59 37.59 44.35
C ASP A 387 -16.17 36.33 45.03
N GLY A 388 -15.50 35.18 44.90
CA GLY A 388 -16.00 33.92 45.44
C GLY A 388 -15.19 32.70 45.01
N GLY A 389 -14.18 32.37 45.83
CA GLY A 389 -13.25 31.26 45.62
C GLY A 389 -13.90 29.89 45.35
N LYS A 390 -13.26 29.11 44.48
CA LYS A 390 -13.67 27.75 44.13
C LYS A 390 -12.60 26.75 44.54
N GLY A 391 -12.92 25.98 45.57
CA GLY A 391 -12.27 24.70 45.87
C GLY A 391 -12.56 23.67 44.78
N LEU A 392 -11.64 22.70 44.65
CA LEU A 392 -11.66 21.66 43.63
C LEU A 392 -12.98 20.85 43.65
N PRO A 393 -13.60 20.62 42.47
CA PRO A 393 -14.86 19.89 42.36
C PRO A 393 -14.71 18.43 42.82
N GLN A 394 -15.73 17.95 43.52
CA GLN A 394 -15.77 16.64 44.18
C GLN A 394 -15.61 15.44 43.20
N SER A 395 -15.85 15.67 41.90
CA SER A 395 -15.64 14.71 40.81
C SER A 395 -14.16 14.46 40.48
N ALA A 396 -13.26 15.40 40.76
CA ALA A 396 -11.81 15.22 40.54
C ALA A 396 -11.17 14.26 41.57
N LYS A 397 -11.77 14.12 42.76
CA LYS A 397 -11.24 13.24 43.82
C LYS A 397 -11.51 11.75 43.57
N VAL A 398 -12.56 11.42 42.80
CA VAL A 398 -12.90 10.03 42.48
C VAL A 398 -12.05 9.48 41.32
N GLY A 399 -11.67 10.32 40.36
CA GLY A 399 -10.83 9.91 39.23
C GLY A 399 -9.42 9.47 39.62
N ILE A 400 -8.81 10.13 40.62
CA ILE A 400 -7.46 9.81 41.09
C ILE A 400 -7.41 8.44 41.78
N ALA A 401 -8.46 8.06 42.52
CA ALA A 401 -8.53 6.77 43.19
C ALA A 401 -8.64 5.59 42.22
N ILE A 402 -9.38 5.74 41.12
CA ILE A 402 -9.56 4.67 40.12
C ILE A 402 -8.30 4.53 39.25
N GLY A 403 -7.65 5.66 38.90
CA GLY A 403 -6.40 5.65 38.13
C GLY A 403 -5.26 4.89 38.82
N CYS A 404 -5.10 5.02 40.14
CA CYS A 404 -4.07 4.31 40.89
C CYS A 404 -4.27 2.78 40.91
N VAL A 405 -5.52 2.30 40.95
CA VAL A 405 -5.81 0.85 40.97
C VAL A 405 -5.51 0.22 39.60
N ILE A 406 -5.89 0.88 38.51
CA ILE A 406 -5.62 0.38 37.16
C ILE A 406 -4.12 0.42 36.85
N GLY A 407 -3.43 1.50 37.23
CA GLY A 407 -1.97 1.60 37.07
C GLY A 407 -1.22 0.49 37.81
N ALA A 408 -1.62 0.17 39.05
CA ALA A 408 -1.00 -0.91 39.82
C ALA A 408 -1.22 -2.30 39.18
N LEU A 409 -2.39 -2.56 38.60
CA LEU A 409 -2.69 -3.80 37.89
C LEU A 409 -1.84 -3.96 36.62
N VAL A 410 -1.68 -2.88 35.84
CA VAL A 410 -0.83 -2.90 34.63
C VAL A 410 0.63 -3.19 34.99
N ILE A 411 1.16 -2.56 36.04
CA ILE A 411 2.53 -2.81 36.51
C ILE A 411 2.70 -4.27 36.96
N LEU A 412 1.72 -4.85 37.67
CA LEU A 412 1.75 -6.27 38.06
C LEU A 412 1.75 -7.22 36.87
N VAL A 413 0.98 -6.92 35.82
CA VAL A 413 0.94 -7.74 34.58
C VAL A 413 2.28 -7.66 33.84
N ILE A 414 2.86 -6.46 33.70
CA ILE A 414 4.18 -6.28 33.08
C ILE A 414 5.26 -7.04 33.88
N PHE A 415 5.24 -6.93 35.21
CA PHE A 415 6.17 -7.66 36.07
C PHE A 415 6.01 -9.18 35.92
N PHE A 416 4.78 -9.68 35.87
CA PHE A 416 4.50 -11.10 35.68
C PHE A 416 4.99 -11.62 34.32
N MET A 417 4.82 -10.84 33.25
CA MET A 417 5.33 -11.18 31.92
C MET A 417 6.87 -11.19 31.88
N ALA A 418 7.52 -10.22 32.51
CA ALA A 418 8.98 -10.17 32.61
C ALA A 418 9.56 -11.37 33.39
N VAL A 419 8.88 -11.80 34.47
CA VAL A 419 9.27 -13.00 35.24
C VAL A 419 9.09 -14.27 34.42
N ARG A 420 7.98 -14.43 33.69
CA ARG A 420 7.79 -15.61 32.81
C ARG A 420 8.81 -15.68 31.68
N GLY A 421 9.17 -14.54 31.08
CA GLY A 421 10.20 -14.48 30.03
C GLY A 421 11.57 -14.97 30.52
N LYS A 422 11.97 -14.62 31.75
CA LYS A 422 13.23 -15.08 32.34
C LYS A 422 13.24 -16.57 32.69
N VAL A 423 12.08 -17.17 32.99
CA VAL A 423 11.99 -18.62 33.27
C VAL A 423 12.05 -19.44 31.98
N GLY A 424 11.49 -18.93 30.87
CA GLY A 424 11.57 -19.60 29.57
C GLY A 424 12.99 -19.68 28.99
N GLN A 425 13.82 -18.65 29.22
CA GLN A 425 15.21 -18.63 28.72
C GLN A 425 16.15 -19.60 29.45
N ARG A 426 15.82 -20.10 30.64
CA ARG A 426 16.66 -21.09 31.35
C ARG A 426 16.52 -22.51 30.80
N VAL A 427 15.46 -22.81 30.07
CA VAL A 427 15.21 -24.17 29.52
C VAL A 427 15.93 -24.39 28.18
N LEU A 428 16.31 -23.32 27.47
CA LEU A 428 16.98 -23.42 26.16
C LEU A 428 18.52 -23.46 26.24
N ASN A 429 19.13 -23.24 27.41
CA ASN A 429 20.58 -23.21 27.56
C ASN A 429 21.21 -24.48 28.17
N GLU A 430 20.43 -25.51 28.49
CA GLU A 430 20.94 -26.78 29.06
C GLU A 430 20.92 -27.98 28.08
N GLY A 431 20.61 -27.77 26.79
CA GLY A 431 20.43 -28.87 25.81
C GLY A 431 21.60 -29.20 24.88
N GLY A 432 22.74 -28.50 24.96
CA GLY A 432 23.79 -28.55 23.92
C GLY A 432 25.13 -29.12 24.38
N GLY A 433 25.20 -30.40 24.73
CA GLY A 433 26.47 -31.04 25.10
C GLY A 433 26.56 -32.52 24.72
N THR A 434 27.61 -32.83 23.94
CA THR A 434 28.36 -34.10 23.81
C THR A 434 28.24 -34.93 22.52
N GLY A 435 29.41 -35.14 21.88
CA GLY A 435 29.73 -36.11 20.82
C GLY A 435 30.27 -35.44 19.55
N GLY A 436 31.54 -35.46 19.15
CA GLY A 436 32.71 -36.28 19.52
C GLY A 436 33.16 -37.15 18.32
N GLY A 437 34.32 -36.85 17.72
CA GLY A 437 35.05 -37.73 16.77
C GLY A 437 35.44 -37.08 15.43
N THR A 438 36.55 -36.34 15.30
CA THR A 438 37.97 -36.73 15.01
C THR A 438 38.31 -37.10 13.55
N ASN A 439 39.47 -36.59 13.11
CA ASN A 439 40.27 -36.84 11.89
C ASN A 439 39.92 -35.96 10.68
N ARG A 440 40.85 -35.37 9.92
CA ARG A 440 42.33 -35.44 9.88
C ARG A 440 42.85 -34.28 9.01
N ASP A 441 44.04 -33.78 9.38
CA ASP A 441 45.15 -33.29 8.56
C ASP A 441 44.90 -32.45 7.29
N GLY A 442 45.51 -31.26 7.23
CA GLY A 442 45.82 -30.62 5.95
C GLY A 442 46.07 -29.12 5.99
N ALA A 443 47.33 -28.77 6.25
CA ALA A 443 47.99 -27.48 6.04
C ALA A 443 47.40 -26.53 4.97
N ILE A 444 47.46 -25.22 5.22
CA ILE A 444 48.46 -24.29 4.66
C ILE A 444 48.14 -22.86 5.16
N ASP A 445 49.08 -22.30 5.92
CA ASP A 445 49.15 -20.88 6.27
C ASP A 445 49.49 -20.04 5.03
N GLY A 446 48.76 -18.95 4.82
CA GLY A 446 48.98 -18.04 3.70
C GLY A 446 48.36 -16.67 3.94
N ALA A 447 49.00 -15.86 4.79
CA ALA A 447 48.68 -14.47 4.99
C ALA A 447 48.95 -13.65 3.71
N ILE A 448 47.90 -13.05 3.13
CA ILE A 448 48.02 -12.12 2.00
C ILE A 448 48.04 -10.68 2.53
N LYS A 449 49.20 -10.04 2.39
CA LYS A 449 49.38 -8.58 2.49
C LYS A 449 48.79 -7.88 1.25
N PRO A 450 48.24 -6.66 1.37
CA PRO A 450 47.97 -5.81 0.23
C PRO A 450 49.18 -4.88 -0.05
N GLY A 451 49.84 -5.09 -1.18
CA GLY A 451 50.63 -4.09 -1.93
C GLY A 451 50.11 -4.14 -3.37
N GLY A 452 49.90 -3.05 -4.09
CA GLY A 452 50.82 -1.93 -4.26
C GLY A 452 51.48 -2.07 -5.65
N ASP A 453 51.08 -1.18 -6.56
CA ASP A 453 51.67 -0.83 -7.86
C ASP A 453 51.33 -1.68 -9.10
N GLY A 454 50.69 -1.00 -10.07
CA GLY A 454 50.48 -1.49 -11.43
C GLY A 454 49.88 -0.40 -12.32
N ASN A 455 50.73 0.51 -12.81
CA ASN A 455 50.42 1.48 -13.86
C ASN A 455 49.83 0.79 -15.10
N ALA A 456 48.54 0.99 -15.35
CA ALA A 456 47.91 0.72 -16.65
C ALA A 456 47.63 2.05 -17.35
N PRO A 457 48.05 2.25 -18.61
CA PRO A 457 47.72 3.46 -19.36
C PRO A 457 46.21 3.51 -19.66
N PRO A 458 45.61 4.71 -19.70
CA PRO A 458 44.19 4.87 -19.98
C PRO A 458 43.86 4.42 -21.42
N PRO A 459 42.67 3.82 -21.64
CA PRO A 459 42.23 3.45 -22.98
C PRO A 459 42.01 4.71 -23.85
N PRO A 460 42.22 4.61 -25.18
CA PRO A 460 42.06 5.73 -26.09
C PRO A 460 40.59 6.20 -26.16
N PRO A 461 40.37 7.49 -26.46
CA PRO A 461 39.03 8.05 -26.60
C PRO A 461 38.33 7.44 -27.81
N TYR A 462 37.13 6.90 -27.60
CA TYR A 462 36.25 6.47 -28.68
C TYR A 462 35.78 7.70 -29.47
N SER A 463 36.28 7.83 -30.70
CA SER A 463 35.69 8.68 -31.73
C SER A 463 34.28 8.18 -32.02
N ARG A 464 33.26 8.98 -31.70
CA ARG A 464 31.89 8.77 -32.19
C ARG A 464 31.89 9.03 -33.69
N GLU A 465 31.58 8.00 -34.48
CA GLU A 465 31.17 8.19 -35.86
C GLU A 465 29.87 9.04 -35.90
N PRO A 466 29.75 9.99 -36.84
CA PRO A 466 28.51 10.73 -37.03
C PRO A 466 27.39 9.79 -37.48
N MET A 467 26.24 9.88 -36.80
CA MET A 467 25.02 9.18 -37.21
C MET A 467 24.61 9.62 -38.63
N PRO A 468 24.17 8.69 -39.49
CA PRO A 468 23.61 9.04 -40.79
C PRO A 468 22.31 9.84 -40.61
N GLU A 469 22.21 10.91 -41.39
CA GLU A 469 21.03 11.77 -41.56
C GLU A 469 19.82 10.91 -42.00
N GLU A 470 18.80 10.82 -41.16
CA GLU A 470 17.52 10.23 -41.55
C GLU A 470 16.76 11.20 -42.45
N THR A 471 16.58 10.78 -43.70
CA THR A 471 15.76 11.44 -44.71
C THR A 471 14.29 11.37 -44.29
N VAL A 472 13.74 12.51 -43.87
CA VAL A 472 12.30 12.68 -43.64
C VAL A 472 11.56 12.55 -44.97
N VAL A 473 10.86 11.44 -45.17
CA VAL A 473 9.87 11.29 -46.24
C VAL A 473 8.51 11.65 -45.66
N SER A 474 8.01 12.84 -46.01
CA SER A 474 6.63 13.24 -45.72
C SER A 474 5.64 12.31 -46.43
N ARG A 475 4.65 11.82 -45.68
CA ARG A 475 3.34 11.42 -46.19
C ARG A 475 2.25 12.13 -45.43
#